data_AF-X0QHN8-F1
#
_entry.id   AF-X0QHN8-F1
#
_cell.length_a   1.000
_cell.length_b   1.000
_cell.length_c   1.000
_cell.angle_alpha   90.00
_cell.angle_beta   90.00
_cell.angle_gamma   90.00
#
_symmetry.space_group_name_H-M   'P 1'
#
loop_
_entity.id
_entity.type
_entity.pdbx_description
1 polymer ?
#
loop_
_entity_poly.entity_id
_entity_poly.type
_entity_poly.pdbx_seq_one_letter_code
_entity_poly.pdbx_strand_id
1 'polypeptide(L)'
;MMEKPLLIIGNKNYSSWSLRAWLLLKAFDIDFDEQLIELFHPSARPTLEAHSPTGKVPILVYGEKDNKVTVWDTLAIAMHVNEYFTDIDIWTGIDKSNAEKRNSNQSRINSAYCQSIVAEMHSGLTGIRNEMPMNIRATAKIQPSSACLVDIARIEDIFADCLKKSLSRQFLIRRFHSSCVFLAPVVLRLQTYADASNITLQPLTKQYCQTMLNHPHIQAWQQSALTETRIIEEDEAGEIMSIAGVLANNHSF
;
A
#
# COMPACT_ATOMS: atom_id res chain seq x y z
N MET A 1 -19.89 17.48 12.52
CA MET A 1 -18.92 16.37 12.37
C MET A 1 -18.95 15.96 10.91
N MET A 2 -17.80 15.79 10.27
CA MET A 2 -17.79 15.15 8.95
C MET A 2 -18.39 13.75 9.11
N GLU A 3 -19.29 13.41 8.20
CA GLU A 3 -19.85 12.06 8.13
C GLU A 3 -18.72 11.06 7.90
N LYS A 4 -18.88 9.85 8.42
CA LYS A 4 -17.88 8.80 8.31
C LYS A 4 -17.62 8.51 6.83
N PRO A 5 -16.37 8.63 6.34
CA PRO A 5 -16.07 8.39 4.94
C PRO A 5 -16.23 6.91 4.58
N LEU A 6 -16.65 6.65 3.34
CA LEU A 6 -16.66 5.34 2.71
C LEU A 6 -15.42 5.16 1.84
N LEU A 7 -14.66 4.11 2.08
CA LEU A 7 -13.57 3.67 1.22
C LEU A 7 -14.00 2.44 0.39
N ILE A 8 -14.07 2.63 -0.92
CA ILE A 8 -14.35 1.56 -1.87
C ILE A 8 -13.02 0.94 -2.32
N ILE A 9 -12.87 -0.38 -2.14
CA ILE A 9 -11.64 -1.12 -2.38
C ILE A 9 -11.90 -2.37 -3.24
N GLY A 10 -10.87 -2.83 -3.94
CA GLY A 10 -10.88 -4.11 -4.65
C GLY A 10 -10.40 -5.27 -3.76
N ASN A 11 -10.42 -6.48 -4.32
CA ASN A 11 -9.94 -7.71 -3.66
C ASN A 11 -8.60 -7.49 -2.94
N LYS A 12 -8.57 -7.79 -1.64
CA LYS A 12 -7.43 -7.56 -0.76
C LYS A 12 -6.22 -8.40 -1.13
N ASN A 13 -6.41 -9.58 -1.72
CA ASN A 13 -5.33 -10.42 -2.21
C ASN A 13 -4.53 -9.75 -3.34
N TYR A 14 -5.18 -8.93 -4.17
CA TYR A 14 -4.64 -8.44 -5.44
C TYR A 14 -4.46 -6.92 -5.52
N SER A 15 -5.33 -6.15 -4.87
CA SER A 15 -5.39 -4.70 -5.06
C SER A 15 -4.33 -3.94 -4.25
N SER A 16 -3.12 -3.83 -4.80
CA SER A 16 -2.05 -3.04 -4.16
C SER A 16 -2.41 -1.56 -3.98
N TRP A 17 -3.21 -0.98 -4.87
CA TRP A 17 -3.70 0.40 -4.77
C TRP A 17 -4.69 0.58 -3.62
N SER A 18 -5.60 -0.39 -3.44
CA SER A 18 -6.55 -0.37 -2.33
C SER A 18 -5.87 -0.52 -0.98
N LEU A 19 -4.88 -1.43 -0.88
CA LEU A 19 -4.09 -1.59 0.34
C LEU A 19 -3.47 -0.25 0.78
N ARG A 20 -2.90 0.52 -0.14
CA ARG A 20 -2.29 1.82 0.19
C ARG A 20 -3.31 2.78 0.79
N ALA A 21 -4.48 2.95 0.18
CA ALA A 21 -5.50 3.86 0.71
C ALA A 21 -6.06 3.37 2.07
N TRP A 22 -6.36 2.08 2.18
CA TRP A 22 -6.86 1.48 3.41
C TRP A 22 -5.87 1.61 4.57
N LEU A 23 -4.60 1.29 4.31
CA LEU A 23 -3.53 1.34 5.30
C LEU A 23 -3.23 2.78 5.72
N LEU A 24 -3.33 3.75 4.80
CA LEU A 24 -3.24 5.17 5.14
C LEU A 24 -4.30 5.54 6.19
N LEU A 25 -5.58 5.25 5.91
CA LEU A 25 -6.66 5.63 6.80
C LEU A 25 -6.51 4.97 8.18
N LYS A 26 -6.17 3.68 8.22
CA LYS A 26 -5.92 2.97 9.48
C LYS A 26 -4.74 3.53 10.26
N ALA A 27 -3.61 3.80 9.60
CA ALA A 27 -2.40 4.26 10.26
C ALA A 27 -2.49 5.67 10.85
N PHE A 28 -3.39 6.50 10.31
CA PHE A 28 -3.67 7.85 10.80
C PHE A 28 -4.96 7.92 11.63
N ASP A 29 -5.44 6.77 12.11
CA ASP A 29 -6.57 6.64 13.04
C ASP A 29 -7.87 7.29 12.52
N ILE A 30 -8.07 7.26 11.20
CA ILE A 30 -9.28 7.77 10.55
C ILE A 30 -10.32 6.66 10.59
N ASP A 31 -11.49 6.96 11.15
CA ASP A 31 -12.62 6.04 11.09
C ASP A 31 -13.26 6.10 9.70
N PHE A 32 -13.53 4.93 9.10
CA PHE A 32 -14.11 4.81 7.77
C PHE A 32 -14.89 3.50 7.62
N ASP A 33 -15.90 3.52 6.75
CA ASP A 33 -16.60 2.32 6.31
C ASP A 33 -15.92 1.77 5.06
N GLU A 34 -15.94 0.45 4.90
CA GLU A 34 -15.28 -0.24 3.80
C GLU A 34 -16.33 -0.92 2.90
N GLN A 35 -16.24 -0.68 1.59
CA GLN A 35 -17.01 -1.44 0.60
C GLN A 35 -16.06 -2.17 -0.35
N LEU A 36 -16.06 -3.50 -0.27
CA LEU A 36 -15.31 -4.37 -1.16
C LEU A 36 -16.06 -4.58 -2.48
N ILE A 37 -15.35 -4.46 -3.61
CA ILE A 37 -15.83 -4.85 -4.93
C ILE A 37 -14.95 -5.96 -5.51
N GLU A 38 -15.52 -6.80 -6.37
CA GLU A 38 -14.77 -7.78 -7.13
C GLU A 38 -14.09 -7.12 -8.34
N LEU A 39 -12.76 -7.16 -8.36
CA LEU A 39 -11.97 -6.61 -9.46
C LEU A 39 -12.25 -7.36 -10.75
N PHE A 40 -12.33 -6.58 -11.84
CA PHE A 40 -12.57 -7.05 -13.21
C PHE A 40 -13.89 -7.83 -13.39
N HIS A 41 -14.77 -7.85 -12.39
CA HIS A 41 -16.06 -8.52 -12.46
C HIS A 41 -17.18 -7.53 -12.86
N PRO A 42 -18.14 -7.90 -13.73
CA PRO A 42 -19.24 -7.02 -14.13
C PRO A 42 -20.08 -6.47 -12.97
N SER A 43 -20.17 -7.18 -11.85
CA SER A 43 -20.92 -6.73 -10.66
C SER A 43 -20.34 -5.45 -10.03
N ALA A 44 -19.07 -5.13 -10.26
CA ALA A 44 -18.46 -3.92 -9.73
C ALA A 44 -18.84 -2.65 -10.49
N ARG A 45 -19.23 -2.76 -11.77
CA ARG A 45 -19.47 -1.60 -12.65
C ARG A 45 -20.48 -0.59 -12.08
N PRO A 46 -21.67 -1.00 -11.58
CA PRO A 46 -22.64 -0.05 -11.06
C PRO A 46 -22.10 0.76 -9.86
N THR A 47 -21.32 0.12 -8.99
CA THR A 47 -20.68 0.80 -7.86
C THR A 47 -19.63 1.80 -8.36
N LEU A 48 -18.75 1.37 -9.27
CA LEU A 48 -17.67 2.21 -9.77
C LEU A 48 -18.20 3.43 -10.55
N GLU A 49 -19.19 3.24 -11.42
CA GLU A 49 -19.82 4.31 -12.20
C GLU A 49 -20.56 5.33 -11.32
N ALA A 50 -21.15 4.87 -10.21
CA ALA A 50 -21.82 5.76 -9.26
C ALA A 50 -20.86 6.66 -8.45
N HIS A 51 -19.59 6.25 -8.35
CA HIS A 51 -18.62 6.87 -7.44
C HIS A 51 -17.40 7.49 -8.13
N SER A 52 -16.90 7.02 -9.27
CA SER A 52 -15.69 7.59 -9.91
C SER A 52 -15.77 7.58 -11.44
N PRO A 53 -15.25 8.61 -12.12
CA PRO A 53 -15.17 8.62 -13.58
C PRO A 53 -14.13 7.63 -14.15
N THR A 54 -13.30 7.01 -13.30
CA THR A 54 -12.17 6.18 -13.77
C THR A 54 -12.49 4.71 -13.93
N GLY A 55 -13.60 4.24 -13.34
CA GLY A 55 -13.90 2.81 -13.27
C GLY A 55 -12.88 2.00 -12.45
N LYS A 56 -12.15 2.64 -11.53
CA LYS A 56 -11.06 2.03 -10.74
C LYS A 56 -11.20 2.32 -9.25
N VAL A 57 -10.60 1.45 -8.45
CA VAL A 57 -10.40 1.60 -6.99
C VAL A 57 -8.94 1.93 -6.69
N PRO A 58 -8.62 2.56 -5.55
CA PRO A 58 -9.53 2.98 -4.46
C PRO A 58 -10.31 4.27 -4.76
N ILE A 59 -11.44 4.42 -4.08
CA ILE A 59 -12.26 5.64 -4.08
C ILE A 59 -12.63 5.98 -2.63
N LEU A 60 -12.32 7.20 -2.18
CA LEU A 60 -12.79 7.75 -0.91
C LEU A 60 -13.99 8.66 -1.17
N VAL A 61 -15.09 8.44 -0.47
CA VAL A 61 -16.35 9.18 -0.63
C VAL A 61 -16.86 9.64 0.73
N TYR A 62 -17.30 10.88 0.84
CA TYR A 62 -17.94 11.39 2.06
C TYR A 62 -18.82 12.60 1.77
N GLY A 63 -19.69 12.94 2.73
CA GLY A 63 -20.68 14.01 2.58
C GLY A 63 -21.92 13.56 1.80
N GLU A 64 -23.00 14.34 1.93
CA GLU A 64 -24.31 13.96 1.43
C GLU A 64 -24.71 14.74 0.17
N LYS A 65 -25.53 14.08 -0.68
CA LYS A 65 -26.25 14.69 -1.81
C LYS A 65 -25.34 15.58 -2.67
N ASP A 66 -25.66 16.87 -2.74
CA ASP A 66 -24.97 17.86 -3.58
C ASP A 66 -23.59 18.26 -3.04
N ASN A 67 -23.26 17.90 -1.79
CA ASN A 67 -21.96 18.15 -1.16
C ASN A 67 -21.09 16.88 -1.08
N LYS A 68 -21.43 15.83 -1.85
CA LYS A 68 -20.64 14.60 -1.92
C LYS A 68 -19.25 14.90 -2.47
N VAL A 69 -18.23 14.65 -1.67
CA VAL A 69 -16.83 14.69 -2.08
C VAL A 69 -16.41 13.29 -2.49
N THR A 70 -15.73 13.18 -3.63
CA THR A 70 -15.15 11.93 -4.11
C THR A 70 -13.71 12.17 -4.50
N VAL A 71 -12.82 11.35 -3.95
CA VAL A 71 -11.39 11.35 -4.27
C VAL A 71 -11.01 9.97 -4.77
N TRP A 72 -10.65 9.88 -6.05
CA TRP A 72 -10.06 8.68 -6.65
C TRP A 72 -8.56 8.89 -6.83
N ASP A 73 -7.81 7.80 -6.97
CA ASP A 73 -6.35 7.74 -6.92
C ASP A 73 -5.76 7.78 -5.50
N THR A 74 -4.86 6.83 -5.19
CA THR A 74 -4.27 6.70 -3.85
C THR A 74 -3.45 7.94 -3.44
N LEU A 75 -2.72 8.57 -4.35
CA LEU A 75 -1.93 9.77 -4.02
C LEU A 75 -2.85 10.97 -3.77
N ALA A 76 -3.89 11.13 -4.59
CA ALA A 76 -4.90 12.16 -4.36
C ALA A 76 -5.62 11.94 -3.00
N ILE A 77 -5.99 10.69 -2.68
CA ILE A 77 -6.56 10.34 -1.36
C ILE A 77 -5.58 10.71 -0.24
N ALA A 78 -4.27 10.44 -0.40
CA ALA A 78 -3.28 10.80 0.60
C ALA A 78 -3.17 12.31 0.82
N MET A 79 -3.11 13.10 -0.26
CA MET A 79 -3.09 14.55 -0.18
C MET A 79 -4.36 15.10 0.50
N HIS A 80 -5.52 14.57 0.13
CA HIS A 80 -6.81 14.99 0.66
C HIS A 80 -6.98 14.64 2.14
N VAL A 81 -6.58 13.42 2.53
CA VAL A 81 -6.54 12.98 3.92
C VAL A 81 -5.61 13.86 4.75
N ASN A 82 -4.41 14.13 4.23
CA ASN A 82 -3.47 15.02 4.88
C ASN A 82 -4.02 16.43 5.03
N GLU A 83 -4.92 16.90 4.19
CA GLU A 83 -5.46 18.25 4.35
C GLU A 83 -6.61 18.26 5.36
N TYR A 84 -7.55 17.31 5.24
CA TYR A 84 -8.86 17.44 5.87
C TYR A 84 -9.21 16.40 6.95
N PHE A 85 -8.53 15.25 7.01
CA PHE A 85 -8.98 14.11 7.83
C PHE A 85 -8.14 13.85 9.08
N THR A 86 -6.99 14.51 9.23
CA THR A 86 -6.10 14.26 10.36
C THR A 86 -5.37 15.52 10.79
N ASP A 87 -5.13 15.67 12.09
CA ASP A 87 -4.26 16.72 12.63
C ASP A 87 -2.77 16.34 12.58
N ILE A 88 -2.46 15.14 12.08
CA ILE A 88 -1.09 14.68 11.85
C ILE A 88 -0.69 14.95 10.41
N ASP A 89 0.46 15.57 10.19
CA ASP A 89 1.08 15.69 8.87
C ASP A 89 1.56 14.31 8.41
N ILE A 90 0.93 13.74 7.38
CA ILE A 90 1.19 12.35 6.96
C ILE A 90 2.58 12.15 6.33
N TRP A 91 3.26 13.23 5.95
CA TRP A 91 4.58 13.21 5.32
C TRP A 91 5.68 13.17 6.37
N THR A 92 5.42 13.73 7.54
CA THR A 92 6.42 13.89 8.60
C THR A 92 6.05 13.18 9.90
N GLY A 93 4.78 12.82 10.08
CA GLY A 93 4.20 12.27 11.31
C GLY A 93 3.96 13.31 12.42
N ILE A 94 4.22 14.60 12.16
CA ILE A 94 4.19 15.67 13.16
C ILE A 94 2.75 16.15 13.34
N ASP A 95 2.36 16.43 14.59
CA ASP A 95 1.13 17.17 14.87
C ASP A 95 1.18 18.57 14.24
N LYS A 96 0.22 18.87 13.36
CA LYS A 96 0.16 20.12 12.58
C LYS A 96 0.00 21.36 13.47
N SER A 97 -0.53 21.22 14.68
CA SER A 97 -0.62 22.31 15.66
C SER A 97 0.78 22.76 16.13
N ASN A 98 1.79 21.91 16.01
CA ASN A 98 3.17 22.24 16.34
C ASN A 98 3.87 23.01 15.20
N ALA A 99 3.50 24.29 15.05
CA ALA A 99 4.00 25.16 13.99
C ALA A 99 5.54 25.28 13.97
N GLU A 100 6.20 25.29 15.13
CA GLU A 100 7.66 25.37 15.24
C GLU A 100 8.32 24.14 14.60
N LYS A 101 7.94 22.93 15.01
CA LYS A 101 8.49 21.69 14.45
C LYS A 101 8.15 21.55 12.98
N ARG A 102 6.89 21.82 12.60
CA ARG A 102 6.41 21.71 11.22
C ARG A 102 7.19 22.62 10.27
N ASN A 103 7.49 23.85 10.68
CA ASN A 103 8.20 24.83 9.87
C ASN A 103 9.73 24.71 9.90
N SER A 104 10.28 23.82 10.73
CA SER A 104 11.73 23.57 10.79
C SER A 104 12.28 23.08 9.45
N ASN A 105 13.54 23.40 9.15
CA ASN A 105 14.21 22.91 7.93
C ASN A 105 14.25 21.38 7.88
N GLN A 106 14.43 20.73 9.03
CA GLN A 106 14.45 19.27 9.10
C GLN A 106 13.10 18.65 8.73
N SER A 107 11.98 19.24 9.19
CA SER A 107 10.63 18.82 8.79
C SER A 107 10.42 18.93 7.29
N ARG A 108 10.86 20.04 6.67
CA ARG A 108 10.78 20.21 5.21
C ARG A 108 11.60 19.18 4.45
N ILE A 109 12.82 18.90 4.91
CA ILE A 109 13.69 17.87 4.32
C ILE A 109 13.03 16.48 4.41
N ASN A 110 12.50 16.13 5.58
CA ASN A 110 11.84 14.84 5.79
C ASN A 110 10.56 14.72 4.95
N SER A 111 9.76 15.79 4.88
CA SER A 111 8.55 15.87 4.06
C SER A 111 8.88 15.68 2.58
N ALA A 112 9.85 16.44 2.04
CA ALA A 112 10.28 16.34 0.65
C ALA A 112 10.84 14.95 0.30
N TYR A 113 11.57 14.33 1.22
CA TYR A 113 12.08 12.96 1.04
C TYR A 113 10.92 11.94 1.01
N CYS A 114 9.97 12.04 1.93
CA CYS A 114 8.79 11.17 1.96
C CYS A 114 7.95 11.33 0.68
N GLN A 115 7.68 12.56 0.26
CA GLN A 115 6.91 12.85 -0.95
C GLN A 115 7.61 12.32 -2.22
N SER A 116 8.94 12.47 -2.30
CA SER A 116 9.73 11.93 -3.41
C SER A 116 9.61 10.40 -3.52
N ILE A 117 9.74 9.67 -2.40
CA ILE A 117 9.57 8.20 -2.39
C ILE A 117 8.14 7.80 -2.78
N VAL A 118 7.14 8.51 -2.25
CA VAL A 118 5.73 8.27 -2.58
C VAL A 118 5.50 8.47 -4.07
N ALA A 119 6.00 9.56 -4.66
CA ALA A 119 5.90 9.84 -6.08
C ALA A 119 6.62 8.78 -6.92
N GLU A 120 7.85 8.41 -6.55
CA GLU A 120 8.64 7.38 -7.23
C GLU A 120 7.91 6.03 -7.29
N MET A 121 7.32 5.58 -6.19
CA MET A 121 6.50 4.37 -6.16
C MET A 121 5.16 4.54 -6.90
N HIS A 122 4.55 5.72 -6.84
CA HIS A 122 3.26 5.99 -7.46
C HIS A 122 3.34 5.99 -8.99
N SER A 123 4.35 6.65 -9.57
CA SER A 123 4.50 6.84 -11.03
C SER A 123 5.62 6.02 -11.67
N GLY A 124 6.43 5.29 -10.90
CA GLY A 124 7.59 4.53 -11.38
C GLY A 124 7.58 3.07 -10.92
N LEU A 125 8.79 2.50 -10.86
CA LEU A 125 9.09 1.11 -10.48
C LEU A 125 8.25 0.10 -11.28
N THR A 126 8.22 0.26 -12.60
CA THR A 126 7.31 -0.47 -13.49
C THR A 126 7.70 -1.93 -13.66
N GLY A 127 8.98 -2.29 -13.61
CA GLY A 127 9.45 -3.67 -13.73
C GLY A 127 8.88 -4.54 -12.61
N ILE A 128 9.11 -4.14 -11.35
CA ILE A 128 8.54 -4.88 -10.21
C ILE A 128 7.01 -4.86 -10.20
N ARG A 129 6.37 -3.79 -10.69
CA ARG A 129 4.90 -3.70 -10.73
C ARG A 129 4.28 -4.63 -11.75
N ASN A 130 4.95 -4.85 -12.88
CA ASN A 130 4.45 -5.69 -13.96
C ASN A 130 4.78 -7.17 -13.73
N GLU A 131 5.93 -7.47 -13.14
CA GLU A 131 6.43 -8.84 -13.01
C GLU A 131 6.14 -9.47 -11.65
N MET A 132 5.90 -8.65 -10.62
CA MET A 132 5.50 -9.09 -9.28
C MET A 132 4.17 -8.44 -8.89
N PRO A 133 3.03 -8.82 -9.49
CA PRO A 133 1.72 -8.38 -9.01
C PRO A 133 1.50 -8.84 -7.56
N MET A 134 0.68 -8.11 -6.81
CA MET A 134 0.42 -8.52 -5.42
C MET A 134 -0.47 -9.76 -5.43
N ASN A 135 -0.01 -10.84 -4.79
CA ASN A 135 -0.79 -12.07 -4.62
C ASN A 135 -0.44 -12.67 -3.24
N ILE A 136 -1.13 -12.17 -2.21
CA ILE A 136 -0.77 -12.38 -0.80
C ILE A 136 -0.81 -13.86 -0.40
N ARG A 137 -1.71 -14.63 -0.99
CA ARG A 137 -1.85 -16.06 -0.69
C ARG A 137 -0.75 -16.92 -1.30
N ALA A 138 -0.07 -16.46 -2.35
CA ALA A 138 0.84 -17.30 -3.12
C ALA A 138 2.27 -17.26 -2.57
N THR A 139 2.99 -18.37 -2.75
CA THR A 139 4.43 -18.39 -2.96
C THR A 139 4.65 -18.73 -4.43
N ALA A 140 5.34 -17.88 -5.18
CA ALA A 140 5.41 -18.01 -6.64
C ALA A 140 6.82 -17.75 -7.16
N LYS A 141 7.24 -18.56 -8.12
CA LYS A 141 8.54 -18.46 -8.77
C LYS A 141 8.41 -17.77 -10.11
N ILE A 142 9.19 -16.71 -10.30
CA ILE A 142 9.30 -15.97 -11.56
C ILE A 142 10.76 -15.95 -12.05
N GLN A 143 10.95 -15.50 -13.29
CA GLN A 143 12.26 -15.11 -13.81
C GLN A 143 12.26 -13.59 -14.00
N PRO A 144 12.79 -12.80 -13.05
CA PRO A 144 12.74 -11.35 -13.14
C PRO A 144 13.64 -10.84 -14.27
N SER A 145 13.14 -9.86 -15.01
CA SER A 145 13.92 -9.12 -15.99
C SER A 145 14.98 -8.22 -15.32
N SER A 146 15.91 -7.70 -16.12
CA SER A 146 16.85 -6.68 -15.64
C SER A 146 16.15 -5.43 -15.12
N ALA A 147 15.01 -5.03 -15.70
CA ALA A 147 14.23 -3.89 -15.24
C ALA A 147 13.64 -4.15 -13.85
N CYS A 148 13.09 -5.34 -13.61
CA CYS A 148 12.60 -5.73 -12.30
C CYS A 148 13.73 -5.75 -11.25
N LEU A 149 14.90 -6.27 -11.60
CA LEU A 149 16.05 -6.31 -10.69
C LEU A 149 16.59 -4.91 -10.36
N VAL A 150 16.59 -3.99 -11.32
CA VAL A 150 16.95 -2.58 -11.09
C VAL A 150 15.97 -1.91 -10.12
N ASP A 151 14.66 -2.14 -10.30
CA ASP A 151 13.65 -1.62 -9.38
C ASP A 151 13.81 -2.18 -7.97
N ILE A 152 14.10 -3.48 -7.83
CA ILE A 152 14.37 -4.12 -6.54
C ILE A 152 15.57 -3.44 -5.88
N ALA A 153 16.70 -3.29 -6.58
CA ALA A 153 17.87 -2.62 -6.03
C ALA A 153 17.56 -1.21 -5.53
N ARG A 154 16.76 -0.45 -6.29
CA ARG A 154 16.31 0.90 -5.88
C ARG A 154 15.45 0.86 -4.62
N ILE A 155 14.56 -0.11 -4.50
CA ILE A 155 13.73 -0.33 -3.29
C ILE A 155 14.62 -0.68 -2.08
N GLU A 156 15.64 -1.51 -2.27
CA GLU A 156 16.58 -1.87 -1.20
C GLU A 156 17.32 -0.64 -0.66
N ASP A 157 17.75 0.26 -1.54
CA ASP A 157 18.36 1.53 -1.14
C ASP A 157 17.39 2.40 -0.31
N ILE A 158 16.13 2.49 -0.74
CA ILE A 158 15.09 3.22 0.00
C ILE A 158 14.89 2.62 1.39
N PHE A 159 14.78 1.29 1.50
CA PHE A 159 14.58 0.61 2.80
C PHE A 159 15.78 0.80 3.72
N ALA A 160 16.99 0.69 3.19
CA ALA A 160 18.22 0.91 3.94
C ALA A 160 18.29 2.34 4.49
N ASP A 161 17.95 3.35 3.67
CA ASP A 161 17.92 4.75 4.10
C ASP A 161 16.85 5.01 5.18
N CYS A 162 15.65 4.47 5.00
CA CYS A 162 14.58 4.56 6.01
C CYS A 162 15.01 3.98 7.36
N LEU A 163 15.64 2.80 7.37
CA LEU A 163 16.11 2.18 8.60
C LEU A 163 17.25 2.97 9.26
N LYS A 164 18.25 3.42 8.49
CA LYS A 164 19.37 4.22 9.01
C LYS A 164 18.87 5.51 9.69
N LYS A 165 17.92 6.20 9.06
CA LYS A 165 17.30 7.42 9.58
C LYS A 165 16.42 7.17 10.81
N SER A 166 15.77 6.02 10.90
CA SER A 166 15.04 5.59 12.11
C SER A 166 15.98 5.30 13.27
N LEU A 167 17.13 4.66 13.03
CA LEU A 167 18.10 4.32 14.08
C LEU A 167 18.84 5.55 14.62
N SER A 168 19.08 6.57 13.78
CA SER A 168 19.74 7.81 14.19
C SER A 168 18.86 8.77 15.00
N ARG A 169 17.61 8.39 15.32
CA ARG A 169 16.61 9.26 15.98
C ARG A 169 16.29 10.57 15.21
N GLN A 170 16.81 10.75 13.99
CA GLN A 170 16.50 11.90 13.13
C GLN A 170 15.08 11.82 12.54
N PHE A 171 14.44 10.66 12.64
CA PHE A 171 13.04 10.38 12.31
C PHE A 171 12.22 10.01 13.57
N LEU A 172 12.44 10.69 14.70
CA LEU A 172 11.64 10.50 15.93
C LEU A 172 10.27 11.19 15.84
N ILE A 173 9.45 10.77 14.90
CA ILE A 173 8.09 11.25 14.73
C ILE A 173 7.33 10.07 14.12
N ARG A 174 6.30 9.54 14.82
CA ARG A 174 5.58 8.25 14.60
C ARG A 174 6.22 7.34 13.54
N ARG A 175 6.71 6.16 13.95
CA ARG A 175 7.39 5.11 13.13
C ARG A 175 6.76 4.75 11.76
N PHE A 176 5.59 5.26 11.44
CA PHE A 176 4.81 4.97 10.25
C PHE A 176 4.33 6.27 9.59
N HIS A 177 4.87 6.57 8.40
CA HIS A 177 4.51 7.72 7.56
C HIS A 177 4.15 7.26 6.15
N SER A 178 3.71 8.17 5.29
CA SER A 178 3.10 7.80 3.99
C SER A 178 4.00 6.98 3.07
N SER A 179 5.32 7.14 3.07
CA SER A 179 6.18 6.25 2.27
C SER A 179 6.10 4.78 2.70
N CYS A 180 5.94 4.47 3.99
CA CYS A 180 5.71 3.10 4.47
C CYS A 180 4.40 2.54 3.92
N VAL A 181 3.35 3.38 3.85
CA VAL A 181 2.06 3.01 3.26
C VAL A 181 2.21 2.65 1.78
N PHE A 182 2.91 3.50 1.01
CA PHE A 182 3.05 3.30 -0.44
C PHE A 182 3.94 2.11 -0.80
N LEU A 183 4.91 1.78 0.05
CA LEU A 183 5.82 0.66 -0.10
C LEU A 183 5.30 -0.65 0.51
N ALA A 184 4.22 -0.62 1.31
CA ALA A 184 3.67 -1.83 1.92
C ALA A 184 3.34 -2.96 0.91
N PRO A 185 2.73 -2.69 -0.26
CA PRO A 185 2.51 -3.75 -1.25
C PRO A 185 3.81 -4.33 -1.81
N VAL A 186 4.91 -3.58 -1.83
CA VAL A 186 6.22 -4.07 -2.28
C VAL A 186 6.75 -5.12 -1.31
N VAL A 187 6.58 -4.91 -0.01
CA VAL A 187 6.95 -5.92 1.00
C VAL A 187 6.18 -7.22 0.77
N LEU A 188 4.88 -7.15 0.47
CA LEU A 188 4.06 -8.33 0.19
C LEU A 188 4.48 -9.03 -1.11
N ARG A 189 4.86 -8.28 -2.15
CA ARG A 189 5.43 -8.85 -3.38
C ARG A 189 6.74 -9.59 -3.10
N LEU A 190 7.66 -8.97 -2.35
CA LEU A 190 8.92 -9.62 -1.99
C LEU A 190 8.67 -10.90 -1.18
N GLN A 191 7.69 -10.90 -0.28
CA GLN A 191 7.26 -12.11 0.44
C GLN A 191 6.77 -13.22 -0.49
N THR A 192 5.98 -12.88 -1.52
CA THR A 192 5.45 -13.84 -2.49
C THR A 192 6.53 -14.43 -3.40
N TYR A 193 7.44 -13.60 -3.92
CA TYR A 193 8.29 -13.98 -5.06
C TYR A 193 9.78 -14.17 -4.75
N ALA A 194 10.34 -13.44 -3.77
CA ALA A 194 11.81 -13.28 -3.70
C ALA A 194 12.52 -14.62 -3.46
N ASP A 195 12.14 -15.35 -2.41
CA ASP A 195 12.80 -16.60 -2.03
C ASP A 195 12.60 -17.68 -3.11
N ALA A 196 11.38 -17.87 -3.60
CA ALA A 196 11.06 -18.86 -4.63
C ALA A 196 11.76 -18.59 -5.98
N SER A 197 12.07 -17.32 -6.25
CA SER A 197 12.77 -16.86 -7.45
C SER A 197 14.28 -16.73 -7.26
N ASN A 198 14.82 -17.19 -6.12
CA ASN A 198 16.25 -17.08 -5.76
C ASN A 198 16.79 -15.64 -5.75
N ILE A 199 15.95 -14.66 -5.44
CA ILE A 199 16.33 -13.26 -5.31
C ILE A 199 16.83 -13.04 -3.88
N THR A 200 18.14 -12.87 -3.72
CA THR A 200 18.74 -12.65 -2.40
C THR A 200 18.58 -11.19 -1.97
N LEU A 201 17.68 -10.94 -1.02
CA LEU A 201 17.50 -9.63 -0.41
C LEU A 201 18.60 -9.28 0.60
N GLN A 202 19.00 -8.01 0.63
CA GLN A 202 19.95 -7.47 1.59
C GLN A 202 19.43 -7.60 3.04
N PRO A 203 20.32 -7.69 4.05
CA PRO A 203 19.91 -7.83 5.44
C PRO A 203 18.97 -6.72 5.94
N LEU A 204 19.23 -5.46 5.55
CA LEU A 204 18.37 -4.32 5.91
C LEU A 204 17.00 -4.40 5.22
N THR A 205 16.94 -4.87 3.98
CA THR A 205 15.67 -5.13 3.26
C THR A 205 14.84 -6.16 4.01
N LYS A 206 15.45 -7.28 4.41
CA LYS A 206 14.78 -8.33 5.21
C LYS A 206 14.26 -7.78 6.53
N GLN A 207 15.06 -6.96 7.23
CA GLN A 207 14.65 -6.31 8.47
C GLN A 207 13.46 -5.35 8.28
N TYR A 208 13.46 -4.55 7.21
CA TYR A 208 12.35 -3.66 6.88
C TYR A 208 11.08 -4.47 6.57
N CYS A 209 11.20 -5.50 5.74
CA CYS A 209 10.09 -6.39 5.40
C CYS A 209 9.49 -7.03 6.66
N GLN A 210 10.33 -7.57 7.54
CA GLN A 210 9.87 -8.15 8.80
C GLN A 210 9.15 -7.13 9.69
N THR A 211 9.65 -5.89 9.76
CA THR A 211 9.01 -4.81 10.51
C THR A 211 7.60 -4.51 9.98
N MET A 212 7.45 -4.45 8.66
CA MET A 212 6.16 -4.21 8.00
C MET A 212 5.21 -5.39 8.13
N LEU A 213 5.68 -6.62 7.97
CA LEU A 213 4.88 -7.84 8.13
C LEU A 213 4.40 -8.06 9.58
N ASN A 214 5.13 -7.52 10.56
CA ASN A 214 4.72 -7.50 11.96
C ASN A 214 3.76 -6.35 12.30
N HIS A 215 3.46 -5.46 11.35
CA HIS A 215 2.57 -4.33 11.61
C HIS A 215 1.11 -4.83 11.71
N PRO A 216 0.36 -4.49 12.78
CA PRO A 216 -0.99 -5.03 13.01
C PRO A 216 -1.96 -4.83 11.84
N HIS A 217 -1.93 -3.65 11.20
CA HIS A 217 -2.79 -3.37 10.04
C HIS A 217 -2.41 -4.19 8.79
N ILE A 218 -1.13 -4.51 8.58
CA ILE A 218 -0.70 -5.38 7.48
C ILE A 218 -1.19 -6.81 7.74
N GLN A 219 -1.03 -7.30 8.97
CA GLN A 219 -1.54 -8.62 9.35
C GLN A 219 -3.06 -8.73 9.19
N ALA A 220 -3.82 -7.70 9.59
CA ALA A 220 -5.27 -7.67 9.41
C ALA A 220 -5.68 -7.70 7.93
N TRP A 221 -4.95 -6.99 7.06
CA TRP A 221 -5.16 -7.04 5.62
C TRP A 221 -4.87 -8.42 5.05
N GLN A 222 -3.72 -9.02 5.41
CA GLN A 222 -3.35 -10.36 4.97
C GLN A 222 -4.38 -11.41 5.41
N GLN A 223 -4.82 -11.38 6.67
CA GLN A 223 -5.85 -12.28 7.18
C GLN A 223 -7.14 -12.18 6.36
N SER A 224 -7.58 -10.96 6.03
CA SER A 224 -8.76 -10.76 5.19
C SER A 224 -8.54 -11.29 3.77
N ALA A 225 -7.38 -11.02 3.16
CA ALA A 225 -7.02 -11.53 1.85
C ALA A 225 -7.03 -13.06 1.76
N LEU A 226 -6.58 -13.75 2.82
CA LEU A 226 -6.56 -15.22 2.90
C LEU A 226 -7.96 -15.85 2.99
N THR A 227 -9.02 -15.06 3.17
CA THR A 227 -10.41 -15.53 3.12
C THR A 227 -11.05 -15.36 1.74
N GLU A 228 -10.40 -14.65 0.81
CA GLU A 228 -10.95 -14.40 -0.52
C GLU A 228 -10.80 -15.63 -1.43
N THR A 229 -11.85 -15.94 -2.19
CA THR A 229 -11.89 -17.06 -3.14
C THR A 229 -11.76 -16.62 -4.59
N ARG A 230 -11.84 -15.31 -4.87
CA ARG A 230 -11.68 -14.77 -6.22
C ARG A 230 -10.28 -15.08 -6.75
N ILE A 231 -10.19 -15.45 -8.02
CA ILE A 231 -8.94 -15.62 -8.75
C ILE A 231 -8.93 -14.59 -9.87
N ILE A 232 -7.82 -13.84 -9.98
CA ILE A 232 -7.56 -12.90 -11.08
C ILE A 232 -6.37 -13.49 -11.83
N GLU A 233 -6.62 -14.09 -12.99
CA GLU A 233 -5.62 -14.87 -13.74
C GLU A 233 -4.40 -14.01 -14.12
N GLU A 234 -4.62 -12.73 -14.43
CA GLU A 234 -3.56 -11.79 -14.80
C GLU A 234 -2.58 -11.49 -13.65
N ASP A 235 -3.01 -11.71 -12.39
CA ASP A 235 -2.19 -11.48 -11.19
C ASP A 235 -1.62 -12.80 -10.61
N GLU A 236 -1.85 -13.96 -11.24
CA GLU A 236 -1.22 -15.25 -10.92
C GLU A 236 0.12 -15.40 -11.66
N ALA A 237 1.06 -14.50 -11.38
CA ALA A 237 2.34 -14.47 -12.09
C ALA A 237 3.29 -15.61 -11.71
N GLY A 238 3.90 -16.23 -12.73
CA GLY A 238 4.93 -17.25 -12.56
C GLY A 238 4.39 -18.66 -12.27
N GLU A 239 5.26 -19.50 -11.72
CA GLU A 239 4.94 -20.85 -11.26
C GLU A 239 4.51 -20.77 -9.78
N ILE A 240 3.23 -21.04 -9.51
CA ILE A 240 2.71 -21.05 -8.13
C ILE A 240 3.19 -22.30 -7.41
N MET A 241 4.08 -22.10 -6.43
CA MET A 241 4.70 -23.17 -5.63
C MET A 241 3.80 -23.64 -4.49
N SER A 242 3.05 -22.71 -3.89
CA SER A 242 2.10 -22.99 -2.82
C SER A 242 1.08 -21.86 -2.67
N ILE A 243 -0.06 -22.18 -2.06
CA ILE A 243 -1.13 -21.22 -1.74
C ILE A 243 -1.49 -21.37 -0.26
N ALA A 244 -1.74 -20.24 0.41
CA ALA A 244 -2.25 -20.15 1.76
C ALA A 244 -3.73 -19.73 1.80
N GLY A 245 -4.36 -19.84 2.97
CA GLY A 245 -5.75 -19.39 3.17
C GLY A 245 -6.79 -20.41 2.71
N VAL A 246 -8.02 -19.95 2.49
CA VAL A 246 -9.18 -20.82 2.20
C VAL A 246 -9.04 -21.64 0.93
N LEU A 247 -8.18 -21.23 0.00
CA LEU A 247 -7.90 -21.95 -1.24
C LEU A 247 -6.78 -22.98 -1.13
N ALA A 248 -6.02 -23.02 -0.03
CA ALA A 248 -4.95 -24.00 0.17
C ALA A 248 -5.47 -25.46 0.10
N ASN A 249 -6.71 -25.70 0.51
CA ASN A 249 -7.34 -27.03 0.51
C ASN A 249 -7.93 -27.44 -0.84
N ASN A 250 -8.00 -26.51 -1.82
CA ASN A 250 -8.62 -26.76 -3.12
C ASN A 250 -7.58 -27.07 -4.22
N HIS A 251 -6.29 -26.92 -3.92
CA HIS A 251 -5.19 -27.24 -4.83
C HIS A 251 -4.45 -28.48 -4.33
N SER A 252 -5.09 -29.65 -4.50
CA SER A 252 -4.32 -30.89 -4.61
C SER A 252 -3.71 -30.89 -6.01
N PHE A 253 -2.40 -30.66 -6.10
CA PHE A 253 -1.62 -30.80 -7.34
C PHE A 253 -1.59 -32.26 -7.79
#